data_AF-A0A2S8EPF4-F1
#
_entry.id   AF-A0A2S8EPF4-F1
#
_cell.length_a   1.000
_cell.length_b   1.000
_cell.length_c   1.000
_cell.angle_alpha   90.00
_cell.angle_beta   90.00
_cell.angle_gamma   90.00
#
_symmetry.space_group_name_H-M   'P 1'
#
loop_
_entity.id
_entity.type
_entity.pdbx_description
1 polymer ?
#
loop_
_entity_poly.entity_id
_entity_poly.type
_entity_poly.pdbx_seq_one_letter_code
_entity_poly.pdbx_strand_id
1 'polypeptide(L)'
;MLPAKLNALLHGAGQSRRRKPSNRVPAYLPARIVRQSLRANREHGVVYLNNPKAGCSTVKASLWQVFGQLPEGNVHPLEGSPFSNEITDAEWMADAFIFTFVRNPFVRIVSCYIEKILGRKDNVWKFLERRHGLNMDDPLSFDSFVECVSADPPHLHDPHWRPQTLNTLTCQVTPNFVGAVENMNNELPRVLAYLSAGQKTNMILRNKHRTGATQRWQTFLCDSGTVSRIQQIYGEDFATFGYAPEVSTGSLPMREGVFRNHSHPEFADALRLSAEAEQEQGES
;
A
#
# COMPACT_ATOMS: atom_id res chain seq x y z
N MET A 1 -17.53 22.57 -11.04
CA MET A 1 -16.44 23.57 -10.94
C MET A 1 -15.52 23.12 -9.83
N LEU A 2 -14.23 22.91 -10.11
CA LEU A 2 -13.23 22.52 -9.11
C LEU A 2 -12.87 23.73 -8.22
N PRO A 3 -12.54 23.55 -6.92
CA PRO A 3 -12.22 24.66 -6.03
C PRO A 3 -11.01 25.47 -6.51
N ALA A 4 -11.00 26.79 -6.27
CA ALA A 4 -9.93 27.69 -6.71
C ALA A 4 -8.51 27.27 -6.25
N LYS A 5 -8.40 26.61 -5.08
CA LYS A 5 -7.12 26.06 -4.58
C LYS A 5 -6.61 24.88 -5.42
N LEU A 6 -7.50 24.03 -5.92
CA LEU A 6 -7.12 22.90 -6.79
C LEU A 6 -6.69 23.42 -8.17
N ASN A 7 -7.38 24.42 -8.71
CA ASN A 7 -6.93 25.09 -9.94
C ASN A 7 -5.56 25.75 -9.77
N ALA A 8 -5.25 26.33 -8.61
CA ALA A 8 -3.93 26.90 -8.33
C ALA A 8 -2.83 25.83 -8.22
N LEU A 9 -3.13 24.64 -7.68
CA LEU A 9 -2.20 23.49 -7.67
C LEU A 9 -1.95 22.93 -9.08
N LEU A 10 -2.99 22.87 -9.92
CA LEU A 10 -2.92 22.34 -11.28
C LEU A 10 -2.26 23.32 -12.28
N HIS A 11 -2.51 24.62 -12.13
CA HIS A 11 -2.03 25.67 -13.05
C HIS A 11 -0.84 26.48 -12.51
N GLY A 12 -0.53 26.40 -11.21
CA GLY A 12 0.66 27.00 -10.60
C GLY A 12 1.95 26.23 -10.86
N ALA A 13 1.87 25.03 -11.43
CA ALA A 13 3.01 24.28 -11.94
C ALA A 13 3.48 24.85 -13.31
N GLY A 14 3.79 26.14 -13.34
CA GLY A 14 4.47 26.77 -14.47
C GLY A 14 5.86 26.15 -14.64
N GLN A 15 6.05 25.42 -15.75
CA GLN A 15 7.31 24.98 -16.36
C GLN A 15 8.56 24.91 -15.43
N SER A 16 8.47 24.22 -14.31
CA SER A 16 9.69 23.70 -13.68
C SER A 16 10.20 22.59 -14.59
N ARG A 17 11.42 22.73 -15.12
CA ARG A 17 12.10 21.72 -15.93
C ARG A 17 11.85 20.35 -15.30
N ARG A 18 11.02 19.52 -15.95
CA ARG A 18 10.76 18.14 -15.52
C ARG A 18 12.11 17.42 -15.47
N ARG A 19 12.73 17.37 -14.29
CA ARG A 19 13.86 16.48 -14.05
C ARG A 19 13.34 15.09 -14.30
N LYS A 20 13.95 14.35 -15.23
CA LYS A 20 13.71 12.91 -15.36
C LYS A 20 13.86 12.32 -13.96
N PRO A 21 12.94 11.46 -13.49
CA PRO A 21 13.12 10.79 -12.22
C PRO A 21 14.49 10.12 -12.23
N SER A 22 15.29 10.40 -11.21
CA SER A 22 16.55 9.71 -10.99
C SER A 22 16.23 8.23 -10.82
N ASN A 23 16.77 7.36 -11.67
CA ASN A 23 16.68 5.90 -11.51
C ASN A 23 17.38 5.37 -10.24
N ARG A 24 17.90 6.24 -9.37
CA ARG A 24 18.44 5.81 -8.08
C ARG A 24 17.30 5.59 -7.10
N VAL A 25 17.21 4.35 -6.63
CA VAL A 25 16.50 3.99 -5.40
C VAL A 25 16.89 4.98 -4.30
N PRO A 26 15.93 5.62 -3.61
CA PRO A 26 16.25 6.50 -2.50
C PRO A 26 16.92 5.70 -1.38
N ALA A 27 17.98 6.25 -0.78
CA ALA A 27 18.71 5.58 0.30
C ALA A 27 17.80 5.27 1.51
N TYR A 28 16.78 6.09 1.73
CA TYR A 28 15.78 5.89 2.79
C TYR A 28 14.40 6.43 2.37
N LEU A 29 13.36 6.03 3.10
CA LEU A 29 12.00 6.57 2.97
C LEU A 29 11.62 7.35 4.23
N PRO A 30 10.67 8.30 4.17
CA PRO A 30 10.21 8.99 5.37
C PRO A 30 9.77 8.00 6.46
N ALA A 31 10.23 8.17 7.70
CA ALA A 31 9.95 7.25 8.81
C ALA A 31 8.45 6.95 9.00
N ARG A 32 7.59 7.95 8.77
CA ARG A 32 6.12 7.77 8.74
C ARG A 32 5.67 6.69 7.77
N ILE A 33 6.24 6.64 6.56
CA ILE A 33 5.92 5.61 5.56
C ILE A 33 6.36 4.25 6.08
N VAL A 34 7.59 4.15 6.56
CA VAL A 34 8.18 2.92 7.11
C VAL A 34 7.31 2.36 8.25
N ARG A 35 6.95 3.17 9.25
CA ARG A 35 6.06 2.77 10.37
C ARG A 35 4.66 2.36 9.92
N GLN A 36 4.14 2.94 8.83
CA GLN A 36 2.83 2.54 8.28
C GLN A 36 2.90 1.19 7.57
N SER A 37 4.07 0.87 7.01
CA SER A 37 4.36 -0.33 6.22
C SER A 37 4.74 -1.54 7.06
N LEU A 38 5.48 -1.39 8.16
CA LEU A 38 6.01 -2.54 8.89
C LEU A 38 4.99 -3.21 9.82
N ARG A 39 4.92 -4.54 9.74
CA ARG A 39 4.34 -5.42 10.77
C ARG A 39 5.33 -6.55 11.01
N ALA A 40 6.18 -6.38 12.02
CA ALA A 40 7.33 -7.22 12.30
C ALA A 40 7.10 -8.05 13.58
N ASN A 41 7.47 -9.33 13.52
CA ASN A 41 7.50 -10.24 14.66
C ASN A 41 8.92 -10.83 14.74
N ARG A 42 9.71 -10.34 15.69
CA ARG A 42 11.11 -10.73 15.88
C ARG A 42 11.25 -12.17 16.37
N GLU A 43 10.38 -12.59 17.30
CA GLU A 43 10.39 -13.94 17.86
C GLU A 43 10.28 -15.02 16.78
N HIS A 44 9.43 -14.79 15.78
CA HIS A 44 9.23 -15.71 14.66
C HIS A 44 10.06 -15.37 13.41
N GLY A 45 10.83 -14.28 13.42
CA GLY A 45 11.65 -13.88 12.27
C GLY A 45 10.82 -13.51 11.03
N VAL A 46 9.67 -12.84 11.20
CA VAL A 46 8.73 -12.54 10.11
C VAL A 46 8.44 -11.05 10.01
N VAL A 47 8.41 -10.54 8.78
CA VAL A 47 7.95 -9.17 8.49
C VAL A 47 6.88 -9.20 7.41
N TYR A 48 5.67 -8.74 7.74
CA TYR A 48 4.63 -8.43 6.77
C TYR A 48 4.69 -6.94 6.40
N LEU A 49 4.95 -6.65 5.12
CA LEU A 49 4.91 -5.29 4.60
C LEU A 49 3.45 -4.94 4.23
N ASN A 50 2.81 -4.19 5.11
CA ASN A 50 1.40 -3.84 5.07
C ASN A 50 1.07 -2.95 3.87
N ASN A 51 0.20 -3.46 2.99
CA ASN A 51 -0.27 -2.74 1.81
C ASN A 51 -1.80 -2.52 1.86
N PRO A 52 -2.26 -1.34 2.27
CA PRO A 52 -3.68 -1.01 2.26
C PRO A 52 -4.32 -1.24 0.89
N LYS A 53 -5.56 -1.73 0.91
CA LYS A 53 -6.37 -2.04 -0.28
C LYS A 53 -5.88 -3.22 -1.13
N ALA A 54 -4.85 -3.92 -0.65
CA ALA A 54 -4.36 -5.18 -1.19
C ALA A 54 -4.62 -6.38 -0.24
N GLY A 55 -5.83 -6.44 0.35
CA GLY A 55 -6.23 -7.56 1.23
C GLY A 55 -5.55 -7.60 2.61
N CYS A 56 -4.90 -6.50 3.02
CA CYS A 56 -4.16 -6.42 4.28
C CYS A 56 -4.95 -6.78 5.55
N SER A 57 -6.26 -6.54 5.59
CA SER A 57 -7.10 -6.92 6.74
C SER A 57 -7.25 -8.44 6.87
N THR A 58 -7.34 -9.16 5.74
CA THR A 58 -7.36 -10.62 5.69
C THR A 58 -6.00 -11.20 6.09
N VAL A 59 -4.91 -10.65 5.56
CA VAL A 59 -3.54 -11.06 5.93
C VAL A 59 -3.33 -10.90 7.43
N LYS A 60 -3.57 -9.70 7.98
CA LYS A 60 -3.39 -9.46 9.42
C LYS A 60 -4.27 -10.37 10.26
N ALA A 61 -5.56 -10.51 9.94
CA ALA A 61 -6.44 -11.41 10.67
C ALA A 61 -5.90 -12.86 10.66
N SER A 62 -5.38 -13.33 9.53
CA SER A 62 -4.83 -14.68 9.44
C SER A 62 -3.52 -14.82 10.21
N LEU A 63 -2.65 -13.81 10.22
CA LEU A 63 -1.42 -13.83 11.02
C LEU A 63 -1.69 -13.84 12.53
N TRP A 64 -2.74 -13.15 12.97
CA TRP A 64 -3.20 -13.23 14.36
C TRP A 64 -3.59 -14.65 14.78
N GLN A 65 -4.06 -15.51 13.86
CA GLN A 65 -4.33 -16.91 14.15
C GLN A 65 -3.05 -17.74 14.30
N VAL A 66 -1.99 -17.38 13.58
CA VAL A 66 -0.73 -18.14 13.57
C VAL A 66 0.13 -17.79 14.79
N PHE A 67 0.21 -16.50 15.14
CA PHE A 67 1.18 -16.00 16.11
C PHE A 67 0.56 -15.43 17.39
N GLY A 68 -0.75 -15.56 17.58
CA GLY A 68 -1.42 -15.02 18.76
C GLY A 68 -2.85 -15.53 18.93
N GLN A 69 -3.60 -14.85 19.81
CA GLN A 69 -5.04 -15.05 19.95
C GLN A 69 -5.79 -14.01 19.14
N LEU A 70 -6.75 -14.44 18.32
CA LEU A 70 -7.58 -13.52 17.54
C LEU A 70 -8.39 -12.59 18.45
N PRO A 71 -8.31 -11.27 18.27
CA PRO A 71 -9.17 -10.37 19.02
C PRO A 71 -10.61 -10.50 18.52
N GLU A 72 -11.58 -10.46 19.43
CA GLU A 72 -13.02 -10.50 19.11
C GLU A 72 -13.47 -9.31 18.22
N GLY A 73 -12.64 -8.26 18.11
CA GLY A 73 -12.93 -7.00 17.41
C GLY A 73 -12.08 -6.70 16.16
N ASN A 74 -11.54 -5.47 16.12
CA ASN A 74 -10.80 -4.91 15.00
C ASN A 74 -9.35 -5.45 14.97
N VAL A 75 -8.87 -5.93 13.82
CA VAL A 75 -7.49 -6.45 13.65
C VAL A 75 -6.46 -5.37 13.27
N HIS A 76 -6.89 -4.11 13.26
CA HIS A 76 -6.06 -2.97 12.86
C HIS A 76 -5.25 -2.33 14.00
N PRO A 77 -5.70 -2.28 15.26
CA PRO A 77 -4.86 -1.84 16.37
C PRO A 77 -3.62 -2.74 16.49
N LEU A 78 -2.48 -2.11 16.75
CA LEU A 78 -1.23 -2.79 17.10
C LEU A 78 -1.21 -3.22 18.57
N GLU A 79 -2.06 -2.62 19.40
CA GLU A 79 -2.23 -2.97 20.80
C GLU A 79 -2.72 -4.42 20.91
N GLY A 80 -1.92 -5.25 21.58
CA GLY A 80 -2.11 -6.70 21.66
C GLY A 80 -1.68 -7.50 20.43
N SER A 81 -1.25 -6.84 19.33
CA SER A 81 -0.82 -7.53 18.11
C SER A 81 0.51 -8.24 18.33
N PRO A 82 0.68 -9.48 17.81
CA PRO A 82 1.98 -10.12 17.79
C PRO A 82 2.97 -9.43 16.82
N PHE A 83 2.57 -8.32 16.19
CA PHE A 83 3.40 -7.56 15.26
C PHE A 83 3.59 -6.14 15.75
N SER A 84 4.84 -5.68 15.72
CA SER A 84 5.23 -4.31 15.96
C SER A 84 5.45 -3.56 14.65
N ASN A 85 5.34 -2.23 14.69
CA ASN A 85 5.83 -1.35 13.64
C ASN A 85 6.99 -0.46 14.11
N GLU A 86 7.48 -0.71 15.33
CA GLU A 86 8.69 -0.12 15.89
C GLU A 86 9.91 -0.67 15.17
N ILE A 87 10.91 0.19 15.00
CA ILE A 87 12.15 -0.08 14.27
C ILE A 87 13.30 -0.02 15.27
N THR A 88 13.22 -0.83 16.33
CA THR A 88 14.32 -1.00 17.27
C THR A 88 15.04 -2.31 16.93
N ASP A 89 16.37 -2.28 16.96
CA ASP A 89 17.25 -3.41 16.62
C ASP A 89 16.94 -4.03 15.25
N ALA A 90 16.99 -3.26 14.15
CA ALA A 90 16.58 -3.74 12.82
C ALA A 90 17.48 -4.85 12.25
N GLU A 91 18.63 -5.14 12.86
CA GLU A 91 19.64 -6.10 12.37
C GLU A 91 19.07 -7.51 12.15
N TRP A 92 18.13 -7.97 12.98
CA TRP A 92 17.51 -9.29 12.80
C TRP A 92 16.67 -9.39 11.52
N MET A 93 16.24 -8.27 10.95
CA MET A 93 15.46 -8.26 9.70
C MET A 93 16.29 -8.68 8.49
N ALA A 94 17.63 -8.72 8.60
CA ALA A 94 18.50 -9.26 7.57
C ALA A 94 18.18 -10.73 7.26
N ASP A 95 17.80 -11.51 8.27
CA ASP A 95 17.48 -12.94 8.12
C ASP A 95 15.98 -13.24 8.20
N ALA A 96 15.14 -12.20 8.29
CA ALA A 96 13.70 -12.37 8.41
C ALA A 96 13.05 -12.83 7.09
N PHE A 97 11.96 -13.59 7.21
CA PHE A 97 11.07 -13.85 6.10
C PHE A 97 10.15 -12.63 5.88
N ILE A 98 10.42 -11.88 4.82
CA ILE A 98 9.70 -10.66 4.46
C ILE A 98 8.69 -10.97 3.35
N PHE A 99 7.42 -10.60 3.55
CA PHE A 99 6.41 -10.82 2.52
C PHE A 99 5.37 -9.70 2.44
N THR A 100 4.68 -9.64 1.30
CA THR A 100 3.54 -8.73 1.10
C THR A 100 2.51 -9.29 0.14
N PHE A 101 1.37 -8.61 0.06
CA PHE A 101 0.38 -8.80 -0.99
C PHE A 101 0.15 -7.49 -1.74
N VAL A 102 0.07 -7.58 -3.05
CA VAL A 102 -0.21 -6.47 -3.96
C VAL A 102 -1.51 -6.71 -4.71
N ARG A 103 -1.97 -5.69 -5.43
CA ARG A 103 -3.17 -5.76 -6.26
C ARG A 103 -2.93 -4.97 -7.53
N ASN A 104 -3.63 -5.31 -8.62
CA ASN A 104 -3.61 -4.50 -9.82
C ASN A 104 -3.88 -3.01 -9.47
N PRO A 105 -3.00 -2.06 -9.88
CA PRO A 105 -3.09 -0.67 -9.45
C PRO A 105 -4.44 0.00 -9.78
N PHE A 106 -5.00 -0.26 -10.97
CA PHE A 106 -6.33 0.25 -11.36
C PHE A 106 -7.41 -0.20 -10.37
N VAL A 107 -7.41 -1.49 -10.03
CA VAL A 107 -8.44 -2.06 -9.16
C VAL A 107 -8.23 -1.63 -7.71
N ARG A 108 -6.97 -1.42 -7.30
CA ARG A 108 -6.63 -0.91 -5.96
C ARG A 108 -7.17 0.51 -5.75
N ILE A 109 -6.93 1.44 -6.66
CA ILE A 109 -7.41 2.82 -6.52
C ILE A 109 -8.95 2.89 -6.56
N VAL A 110 -9.61 2.08 -7.41
CA VAL A 110 -11.08 1.97 -7.40
C VAL A 110 -11.58 1.43 -6.06
N SER A 111 -10.92 0.40 -5.52
CA SER A 111 -11.29 -0.15 -4.21
C SER A 111 -11.13 0.88 -3.09
N CYS A 112 -10.13 1.76 -3.19
CA CYS A 112 -9.97 2.89 -2.29
C CYS A 112 -11.14 3.87 -2.43
N TYR A 113 -11.43 4.32 -3.65
CA TYR A 113 -12.52 5.25 -3.93
C TYR A 113 -13.87 4.75 -3.38
N ILE A 114 -14.25 3.51 -3.70
CA ILE A 114 -15.52 2.93 -3.25
C ILE A 114 -15.60 2.87 -1.72
N GLU A 115 -14.54 2.43 -1.03
CA GLU A 115 -14.60 2.28 0.43
C GLU A 115 -14.51 3.62 1.17
N LYS A 116 -13.60 4.48 0.73
CA LYS A 116 -13.19 5.67 1.51
C LYS A 116 -13.95 6.91 1.08
N ILE A 117 -14.13 7.10 -0.22
CA ILE A 117 -14.75 8.29 -0.78
C ILE A 117 -16.26 8.11 -0.80
N LEU A 118 -16.76 7.10 -1.53
CA LEU A 118 -18.21 6.80 -1.56
C LEU A 118 -18.73 6.33 -0.20
N GLY A 119 -17.92 5.59 0.56
CA GLY A 119 -18.24 5.20 1.93
C GLY A 119 -18.07 6.29 2.98
N ARG A 120 -17.83 7.54 2.57
CA ARG A 120 -17.73 8.76 3.40
C ARG A 120 -16.94 8.55 4.70
N LYS A 121 -15.67 8.15 4.58
CA LYS A 121 -14.78 7.98 5.75
C LYS A 121 -14.17 9.31 6.17
N ASP A 122 -14.58 9.81 7.33
CA ASP A 122 -14.22 11.15 7.84
C ASP A 122 -12.72 11.44 7.84
N ASN A 123 -11.88 10.50 8.27
CA ASN A 123 -10.44 10.72 8.34
C ASN A 123 -9.80 10.91 6.95
N VAL A 124 -10.31 10.22 5.93
CA VAL A 124 -9.85 10.36 4.54
C VAL A 124 -10.37 11.64 3.93
N TRP A 125 -11.64 11.95 4.15
CA TRP A 125 -12.24 13.17 3.61
C TRP A 125 -11.63 14.43 4.24
N LYS A 126 -11.34 14.45 5.55
CA LYS A 126 -10.59 15.53 6.22
C LYS A 126 -9.17 15.71 5.68
N PHE A 127 -8.55 14.65 5.16
CA PHE A 127 -7.28 14.78 4.46
C PHE A 127 -7.48 15.54 3.14
N LEU A 128 -8.46 15.14 2.34
CA LEU A 128 -8.75 15.75 1.04
C LEU A 128 -9.23 17.21 1.16
N GLU A 129 -10.08 17.51 2.14
CA GLU A 129 -10.52 18.87 2.47
C GLU A 129 -9.32 19.77 2.80
N ARG A 130 -8.49 19.38 3.78
CA ARG A 130 -7.34 20.19 4.20
C ARG A 130 -6.34 20.40 3.06
N ARG A 131 -6.15 19.38 2.22
CA ARG A 131 -5.12 19.40 1.19
C ARG A 131 -5.54 20.08 -0.11
N HIS A 132 -6.79 19.91 -0.53
CA HIS A 132 -7.30 20.40 -1.81
C HIS A 132 -8.41 21.46 -1.68
N GLY A 133 -8.83 21.80 -0.45
CA GLY A 133 -9.90 22.76 -0.20
C GLY A 133 -11.27 22.27 -0.67
N LEU A 134 -11.50 20.96 -0.63
CA LEU A 134 -12.78 20.35 -1.00
C LEU A 134 -13.79 20.49 0.14
N ASN A 135 -15.06 20.74 -0.20
CA ASN A 135 -16.14 20.68 0.76
C ASN A 135 -16.50 19.21 1.05
N MET A 136 -16.56 18.85 2.32
CA MET A 136 -16.87 17.51 2.81
C MET A 136 -18.26 17.01 2.41
N ASP A 137 -19.21 17.92 2.22
CA ASP A 137 -20.60 17.58 1.89
C ASP A 137 -20.78 17.31 0.39
N ASP A 138 -19.93 17.89 -0.46
CA ASP A 138 -20.02 17.75 -1.91
C ASP A 138 -19.68 16.31 -2.34
N PRO A 139 -20.36 15.77 -3.36
CA PRO A 139 -19.96 14.51 -3.97
C PRO A 139 -18.64 14.69 -4.74
N LEU A 140 -17.71 13.74 -4.58
CA LEU A 140 -16.47 13.69 -5.34
C LEU A 140 -16.53 12.55 -6.35
N SER A 141 -16.50 12.87 -7.65
CA SER A 141 -16.44 11.87 -8.72
C SER A 141 -15.11 11.12 -8.69
N PHE A 142 -15.03 9.98 -9.37
CA PHE A 142 -13.79 9.22 -9.44
C PHE A 142 -12.70 9.99 -10.19
N ASP A 143 -13.03 10.66 -11.30
CA ASP A 143 -12.08 11.44 -12.09
C ASP A 143 -11.51 12.61 -11.27
N SER A 144 -12.37 13.37 -10.57
CA SER A 144 -11.93 14.45 -9.67
C SER A 144 -11.09 13.93 -8.49
N PHE A 145 -11.42 12.74 -7.97
CA PHE A 145 -10.59 12.10 -6.94
C PHE A 145 -9.20 11.75 -7.47
N VAL A 146 -9.09 11.15 -8.65
CA VAL A 146 -7.80 10.84 -9.29
C VAL A 146 -7.01 12.11 -9.59
N GLU A 147 -7.69 13.18 -10.02
CA GLU A 147 -7.07 14.49 -10.21
C GLU A 147 -6.45 15.03 -8.92
N CYS A 148 -7.18 14.97 -7.79
CA CYS A 148 -6.64 15.35 -6.48
C CYS A 148 -5.41 14.52 -6.11
N VAL A 149 -5.47 13.19 -6.28
CA VAL A 149 -4.32 12.31 -6.00
C VAL A 149 -3.11 12.67 -6.89
N SER A 150 -3.35 12.98 -8.17
CA SER A 150 -2.29 13.34 -9.11
C SER A 150 -1.62 14.69 -8.84
N ALA A 151 -2.29 15.58 -8.10
CA ALA A 151 -1.76 16.89 -7.74
C ALA A 151 -0.68 16.82 -6.64
N ASP A 152 -0.55 15.68 -5.96
CA ASP A 152 0.37 15.49 -4.85
C ASP A 152 1.55 14.58 -5.18
N PRO A 153 2.75 14.85 -4.64
CA PRO A 153 3.86 13.92 -4.76
C PRO A 153 3.57 12.62 -3.98
N PRO A 154 3.96 11.43 -4.51
CA PRO A 154 3.60 10.13 -3.94
C PRO A 154 3.90 9.92 -2.45
N HIS A 155 5.00 10.46 -1.93
CA HIS A 155 5.38 10.28 -0.52
C HIS A 155 4.42 11.00 0.46
N LEU A 156 3.64 11.98 -0.01
CA LEU A 156 2.61 12.66 0.78
C LEU A 156 1.24 11.99 0.70
N HIS A 157 1.06 10.98 -0.16
CA HIS A 157 -0.21 10.29 -0.30
C HIS A 157 -0.61 9.53 0.96
N ASP A 158 -1.91 9.52 1.24
CA ASP A 158 -2.50 8.62 2.23
C ASP A 158 -2.20 7.15 1.85
N PRO A 159 -1.91 6.27 2.84
CA PRO A 159 -1.58 4.87 2.57
C PRO A 159 -2.59 4.12 1.68
N HIS A 160 -3.86 4.51 1.66
CA HIS A 160 -4.90 3.82 0.90
C HIS A 160 -4.79 4.03 -0.62
N TRP A 161 -4.14 5.11 -1.08
CA TRP A 161 -3.90 5.38 -2.50
C TRP A 161 -2.45 5.71 -2.86
N ARG A 162 -1.52 5.74 -1.89
CA ARG A 162 -0.08 5.79 -2.15
C ARG A 162 0.35 4.63 -3.05
N PRO A 163 1.35 4.80 -3.94
CA PRO A 163 1.97 3.69 -4.66
C PRO A 163 2.34 2.52 -3.76
N GLN A 164 2.07 1.31 -4.24
CA GLN A 164 2.34 0.07 -3.54
C GLN A 164 3.84 -0.13 -3.34
N THR A 165 4.70 0.32 -4.27
CA THR A 165 6.16 0.26 -4.09
C THR A 165 6.63 0.98 -2.84
N LEU A 166 5.99 2.10 -2.49
CA LEU A 166 6.24 2.84 -1.25
C LEU A 166 5.61 2.17 -0.04
N ASN A 167 4.35 1.73 -0.12
CA ASN A 167 3.69 1.05 1.00
C ASN A 167 4.34 -0.28 1.36
N THR A 168 4.92 -0.97 0.38
CA THR A 168 5.58 -2.27 0.57
C THR A 168 7.08 -2.14 0.73
N LEU A 169 7.63 -0.92 0.77
CA LEU A 169 9.08 -0.69 0.84
C LEU A 169 9.87 -1.47 -0.21
N THR A 170 9.25 -1.86 -1.33
CA THR A 170 9.90 -2.69 -2.37
C THR A 170 10.92 -1.94 -3.19
N CYS A 171 10.95 -0.61 -3.04
CA CYS A 171 12.08 0.21 -3.45
C CYS A 171 13.31 0.01 -2.55
N GLN A 172 13.17 -0.41 -1.29
CA GLN A 172 14.27 -0.60 -0.32
C GLN A 172 14.62 -2.06 -0.05
N VAL A 173 13.67 -2.99 -0.21
CA VAL A 173 13.87 -4.41 0.08
C VAL A 173 13.16 -5.29 -0.95
N THR A 174 13.78 -6.40 -1.34
CA THR A 174 13.10 -7.42 -2.16
C THR A 174 12.45 -8.44 -1.24
N PRO A 175 11.11 -8.58 -1.19
CA PRO A 175 10.48 -9.55 -0.30
C PRO A 175 10.76 -10.99 -0.72
N ASN A 176 10.85 -11.89 0.25
CA ASN A 176 10.90 -13.35 0.04
C ASN A 176 9.62 -13.88 -0.63
N PHE A 177 8.50 -13.17 -0.49
CA PHE A 177 7.25 -13.51 -1.18
C PHE A 177 6.41 -12.26 -1.48
N VAL A 178 5.92 -12.17 -2.72
CA VAL A 178 4.96 -11.16 -3.16
C VAL A 178 3.75 -11.88 -3.76
N GLY A 179 2.65 -11.93 -3.01
CA GLY A 179 1.39 -12.48 -3.49
C GLY A 179 0.50 -11.42 -4.12
N ALA A 180 -0.55 -11.86 -4.80
CA ALA A 180 -1.53 -10.98 -5.44
C ALA A 180 -2.93 -11.18 -4.86
N VAL A 181 -3.71 -10.11 -4.68
CA VAL A 181 -5.11 -10.21 -4.24
C VAL A 181 -5.92 -11.08 -5.18
N GLU A 182 -5.59 -11.03 -6.47
CA GLU A 182 -6.15 -11.84 -7.54
C GLU A 182 -6.07 -13.34 -7.21
N ASN A 183 -4.97 -13.80 -6.62
CA ASN A 183 -4.72 -15.21 -6.27
C ASN A 183 -4.66 -15.49 -4.74
N MET A 184 -5.08 -14.53 -3.91
CA MET A 184 -4.87 -14.57 -2.46
C MET A 184 -5.50 -15.79 -1.78
N ASN A 185 -6.64 -16.27 -2.26
CA ASN A 185 -7.32 -17.43 -1.68
C ASN A 185 -6.48 -18.72 -1.78
N ASN A 186 -5.60 -18.81 -2.78
CA ASN A 186 -4.70 -19.96 -2.97
C ASN A 186 -3.33 -19.71 -2.33
N GLU A 187 -2.89 -18.45 -2.27
CA GLU A 187 -1.53 -18.09 -1.86
C GLU A 187 -1.38 -17.82 -0.38
N LEU A 188 -2.34 -17.13 0.24
CA LEU A 188 -2.26 -16.83 1.65
C LEU A 188 -2.19 -18.11 2.50
N PRO A 189 -2.98 -19.18 2.24
CA PRO A 189 -2.81 -20.44 2.95
C PRO A 189 -1.39 -21.04 2.81
N ARG A 190 -0.74 -20.90 1.65
CA ARG A 190 0.64 -21.38 1.44
C ARG A 190 1.64 -20.59 2.27
N VAL A 191 1.48 -19.27 2.36
CA VAL A 191 2.30 -18.42 3.22
C VAL A 191 2.08 -18.77 4.69
N LEU A 192 0.83 -18.91 5.14
CA LEU A 192 0.54 -19.27 6.52
C LEU A 192 1.11 -20.64 6.91
N ALA A 193 1.01 -21.63 6.01
CA ALA A 193 1.59 -22.95 6.21
C ALA A 193 3.14 -22.92 6.28
N TYR A 194 3.78 -22.07 5.46
CA TYR A 194 5.22 -21.84 5.55
C TYR A 194 5.60 -21.24 6.91
N LEU A 195 4.84 -20.23 7.35
CA LEU A 195 5.06 -19.51 8.61
C LEU A 195 4.78 -20.37 9.86
N SER A 196 3.88 -21.34 9.78
CA SER A 196 3.48 -22.21 10.88
C SER A 196 4.27 -23.54 10.95
N ALA A 197 5.38 -23.65 10.21
CA ALA A 197 6.14 -24.89 10.05
C ALA A 197 5.26 -26.09 9.61
N GLY A 198 4.27 -25.83 8.76
CA GLY A 198 3.37 -26.84 8.19
C GLY A 198 2.14 -27.19 9.04
N GLN A 199 1.92 -26.52 10.17
CA GLN A 199 0.66 -26.70 10.92
C GLN A 199 -0.55 -26.23 10.11
N LYS A 200 -1.68 -26.94 10.22
CA LYS A 200 -2.93 -26.58 9.54
C LYS A 200 -3.44 -25.23 10.03
N THR A 201 -3.26 -24.21 9.20
CA THR A 201 -3.78 -22.86 9.41
C THR A 201 -4.88 -22.56 8.40
N ASN A 202 -5.98 -21.96 8.86
CA ASN A 202 -7.04 -21.52 7.96
C ASN A 202 -6.87 -20.04 7.63
N MET A 203 -7.21 -19.64 6.40
CA MET A 203 -7.32 -18.23 6.06
C MET A 203 -8.59 -17.65 6.71
N ILE A 204 -8.45 -16.53 7.40
CA ILE A 204 -9.60 -15.82 7.98
C ILE A 204 -10.10 -14.76 7.02
N LEU A 205 -11.19 -15.10 6.32
CA LEU A 205 -11.86 -14.17 5.41
C LEU A 205 -12.54 -13.04 6.18
N ARG A 206 -12.01 -11.81 6.08
CA ARG A 206 -12.69 -10.60 6.56
C ARG A 206 -13.46 -9.94 5.41
N ASN A 207 -14.71 -10.34 5.21
CA ASN A 207 -15.58 -9.80 4.17
C ASN A 207 -16.13 -8.39 4.43
N LYS A 208 -15.85 -7.80 5.60
CA LYS A 208 -16.43 -6.51 6.06
C LYS A 208 -16.21 -5.33 5.10
N HIS A 209 -15.20 -5.40 4.23
CA HIS A 209 -14.86 -4.33 3.28
C HIS A 209 -14.83 -4.80 1.81
N ARG A 210 -15.58 -5.85 1.46
CA ARG A 210 -15.66 -6.33 0.07
C ARG A 210 -16.42 -5.33 -0.81
N THR A 211 -15.68 -4.36 -1.35
CA THR A 211 -16.18 -3.25 -2.20
C THR A 211 -16.75 -3.69 -3.55
N GLY A 212 -16.57 -4.94 -3.97
CA GLY A 212 -16.89 -5.37 -5.34
C GLY A 212 -16.06 -4.66 -6.41
N ALA A 213 -14.91 -4.06 -6.04
CA ALA A 213 -14.08 -3.29 -6.96
C ALA A 213 -13.55 -4.14 -8.11
N THR A 214 -13.23 -5.42 -7.89
CA THR A 214 -12.79 -6.33 -8.95
C THR A 214 -13.86 -6.53 -10.04
N GLN A 215 -15.13 -6.37 -9.71
CA GLN A 215 -16.24 -6.48 -10.67
C GLN A 215 -16.59 -5.16 -11.35
N ARG A 216 -16.25 -4.02 -10.73
CA ARG A 216 -16.72 -2.69 -11.15
C ARG A 216 -15.62 -1.75 -11.64
N TRP A 217 -14.34 -2.11 -11.49
CA TRP A 217 -13.23 -1.18 -11.76
C TRP A 217 -13.25 -0.57 -13.16
N GLN A 218 -13.64 -1.34 -14.17
CA GLN A 218 -13.76 -0.85 -15.56
C GLN A 218 -14.78 0.28 -15.70
N THR A 219 -15.87 0.29 -14.90
CA THR A 219 -16.90 1.34 -14.97
C THR A 219 -16.42 2.69 -14.47
N PHE A 220 -15.27 2.73 -13.81
CA PHE A 220 -14.63 3.95 -13.33
C PHE A 220 -13.52 4.45 -14.27
N LEU A 221 -13.17 3.70 -15.31
CA LEU A 221 -12.01 3.98 -16.19
C LEU A 221 -12.44 4.34 -17.61
N CYS A 222 -13.52 5.11 -17.73
CA CYS A 222 -14.05 5.56 -19.01
C CYS A 222 -13.28 6.77 -19.58
N ASP A 223 -12.73 7.63 -18.71
CA ASP A 223 -11.97 8.81 -19.12
C ASP A 223 -10.49 8.46 -19.34
N SER A 224 -9.98 8.74 -20.54
CA SER A 224 -8.58 8.46 -20.89
C SER A 224 -7.59 9.33 -20.12
N GLY A 225 -8.00 10.54 -19.70
CA GLY A 225 -7.18 11.42 -18.87
C GLY A 225 -7.00 10.86 -17.46
N THR A 226 -8.06 10.31 -16.87
CA THR A 226 -8.05 9.59 -15.59
C THR A 226 -7.14 8.37 -15.67
N VAL A 227 -7.29 7.53 -16.71
CA VAL A 227 -6.40 6.37 -16.92
C VAL A 227 -4.94 6.80 -17.02
N SER A 228 -4.65 7.86 -17.79
CA SER A 228 -3.29 8.38 -17.95
C SER A 228 -2.69 8.88 -16.63
N ARG A 229 -3.48 9.54 -15.77
CA ARG A 229 -3.04 9.97 -14.44
C ARG A 229 -2.74 8.77 -13.53
N ILE A 230 -3.58 7.74 -13.55
CA ILE A 230 -3.36 6.51 -12.77
C ILE A 230 -2.06 5.82 -13.23
N GLN A 231 -1.84 5.72 -14.54
CA GLN A 231 -0.59 5.18 -15.09
C GLN A 231 0.64 5.98 -14.65
N GLN A 232 0.53 7.31 -14.57
CA GLN A 232 1.63 8.17 -14.09
C GLN A 232 1.88 8.00 -12.60
N ILE A 233 0.84 7.95 -11.77
CA ILE A 233 0.97 7.79 -10.31
C ILE A 233 1.56 6.41 -9.97
N TYR A 234 1.10 5.36 -10.64
CA TYR A 234 1.41 3.97 -10.29
C TYR A 234 2.34 3.27 -11.27
N GLY A 235 3.05 4.00 -12.14
CA GLY A 235 3.92 3.42 -13.16
C GLY A 235 4.94 2.42 -12.59
N GLU A 236 5.53 2.74 -11.45
CA GLU A 236 6.44 1.84 -10.73
C GLU A 236 5.74 0.60 -10.17
N ASP A 237 4.48 0.70 -9.74
CA ASP A 237 3.72 -0.47 -9.29
C ASP A 237 3.46 -1.44 -10.46
N PHE A 238 3.10 -0.90 -11.63
CA PHE A 238 2.90 -1.70 -12.84
C PHE A 238 4.19 -2.44 -13.20
N ALA A 239 5.31 -1.71 -13.27
CA ALA A 239 6.61 -2.29 -13.61
C ALA A 239 7.10 -3.31 -12.57
N THR A 240 7.13 -2.92 -11.29
CA THR A 240 7.70 -3.73 -10.18
C THR A 240 6.91 -5.01 -9.96
N PHE A 241 5.59 -4.93 -10.02
CA PHE A 241 4.73 -6.08 -9.76
C PHE A 241 4.26 -6.79 -11.03
N GLY A 242 4.75 -6.36 -12.20
CA GLY A 242 4.51 -6.97 -13.51
C GLY A 242 3.06 -6.91 -13.98
N TYR A 243 2.32 -5.86 -13.61
CA TYR A 243 0.98 -5.61 -14.14
C TYR A 243 1.06 -4.86 -15.47
N ALA A 244 0.17 -5.20 -16.41
CA ALA A 244 -0.01 -4.43 -17.64
C ALA A 244 -0.51 -3.01 -17.29
N PRO A 245 0.14 -1.94 -17.79
CA PRO A 245 -0.31 -0.57 -17.57
C PRO A 245 -1.56 -0.21 -18.39
N GLU A 246 -2.05 -1.10 -19.25
CA GLU A 246 -3.27 -0.91 -20.04
C GLU A 246 -4.52 -1.45 -19.34
N VAL A 247 -5.65 -0.78 -19.56
CA VAL A 247 -6.97 -1.27 -19.14
C VAL A 247 -7.38 -2.42 -20.06
N SER A 248 -7.36 -3.65 -19.55
CA SER A 248 -7.84 -4.81 -20.30
C SER A 248 -9.35 -5.01 -20.15
N THR A 249 -9.99 -5.59 -21.17
CA THR A 249 -11.44 -5.86 -21.22
C THR A 249 -11.83 -7.24 -20.64
N GLY A 250 -10.93 -7.89 -19.90
CA GLY A 250 -11.13 -9.25 -19.37
C GLY A 250 -10.97 -9.36 -17.85
N SER A 251 -11.07 -10.59 -17.35
CA SER A 251 -10.68 -10.89 -15.97
C SER A 251 -9.20 -10.58 -15.76
N LEU A 252 -8.85 -10.00 -14.62
CA LEU A 252 -7.45 -9.82 -14.25
C LEU A 252 -6.75 -11.17 -14.20
N PRO A 253 -5.53 -11.29 -14.75
CA PRO A 253 -4.80 -12.55 -14.68
C PRO A 253 -4.51 -12.89 -13.22
N MET A 254 -4.68 -14.17 -12.88
CA MET A 254 -4.16 -14.72 -11.64
C MET A 254 -2.64 -14.61 -11.69
N ARG A 255 -2.05 -13.97 -10.70
CA ARG A 255 -0.60 -13.87 -10.59
C ARG A 255 -0.13 -14.81 -9.50
N GLU A 256 0.89 -15.59 -9.83
CA GLU A 256 1.53 -16.50 -8.88
C GLU A 256 2.70 -15.82 -8.17
N GLY A 257 2.63 -15.79 -6.84
CA GLY A 257 3.74 -15.45 -5.97
C GLY A 257 4.74 -16.60 -5.92
N VAL A 258 6.02 -16.24 -5.94
CA VAL A 258 7.15 -17.17 -5.86
C VAL A 258 7.87 -16.96 -4.54
N PHE A 259 8.09 -18.03 -3.80
CA PHE A 259 8.94 -18.01 -2.61
C PHE A 259 10.40 -17.91 -3.03
N ARG A 260 11.14 -17.00 -2.40
CA ARG A 260 12.56 -16.76 -2.62
C ARG A 260 13.29 -16.91 -1.30
N ASN A 261 14.37 -17.68 -1.30
CA ASN A 261 15.23 -17.84 -0.12
C ASN A 261 16.46 -16.96 -0.28
N HIS A 262 16.47 -15.82 0.42
CA HIS A 262 17.59 -14.88 0.46
C HIS A 262 17.46 -13.97 1.69
N SER A 263 18.58 -13.37 2.09
CA SER A 263 18.67 -12.38 3.16
C SER A 263 18.53 -10.94 2.64
N HIS A 264 18.43 -9.99 3.58
CA HIS A 264 18.18 -8.56 3.38
C HIS A 264 19.20 -7.69 4.12
N PRO A 265 20.52 -7.86 3.89
CA PRO A 265 21.56 -7.21 4.69
C PRO A 265 21.46 -5.67 4.69
N GLU A 266 21.02 -5.08 3.59
CA GLU A 266 20.91 -3.62 3.43
C GLU A 266 19.62 -3.04 4.03
N PHE A 267 18.64 -3.87 4.40
CA PHE A 267 17.34 -3.37 4.85
C PHE A 267 17.43 -2.70 6.21
N ALA A 268 18.23 -3.25 7.14
CA ALA A 268 18.45 -2.65 8.45
C ALA A 268 19.03 -1.24 8.35
N ASP A 269 19.99 -1.02 7.43
CA ASP A 269 20.59 0.29 7.19
C ASP A 269 19.57 1.29 6.62
N ALA A 270 18.76 0.87 5.65
CA ALA A 270 17.70 1.72 5.09
C ALA A 270 16.66 2.15 6.16
N LEU A 271 16.36 1.25 7.10
CA LEU A 271 15.49 1.51 8.24
C LEU A 271 16.12 2.48 9.24
N ARG A 272 17.41 2.31 9.54
CA ARG A 272 18.18 3.21 10.43
C ARG A 272 18.25 4.63 9.87
N LEU A 273 18.62 4.79 8.60
CA LEU A 273 18.66 6.08 7.92
C LEU A 273 17.29 6.77 7.90
N SER A 274 16.21 6.00 7.77
CA SER A 274 14.85 6.53 7.83
C SER A 274 14.53 7.13 9.21
N ALA A 275 14.98 6.49 10.29
CA ALA A 275 14.77 6.95 11.67
C ALA A 275 15.63 8.17 12.02
N GLU A 276 16.91 8.16 11.63
CA GLU A 276 17.85 9.28 11.83
C GLU A 276 17.34 10.56 11.14
N ALA A 277 16.88 10.45 9.89
CA ALA A 277 16.34 11.58 9.15
C ALA A 277 15.06 12.19 9.77
N GLU A 278 14.30 11.44 10.56
CA GLU A 278 13.13 11.97 11.28
C GLU A 278 13.55 12.75 12.53
N GLN A 279 14.60 12.31 13.24
CA GLN A 279 15.13 13.01 14.41
C GLN A 279 15.67 14.39 14.03
N GLU A 280 16.43 14.48 12.93
CA GLU A 280 16.95 15.75 12.41
C GLU A 280 15.84 16.76 12.03
N GLN A 281 14.70 16.27 11.53
CA GLN A 281 13.54 17.09 11.18
C GLN A 281 12.69 17.50 12.38
N GLY A 282 12.80 16.79 13.52
CA GLY A 282 12.09 17.12 14.77
C GLY A 282 12.83 18.15 15.63
N GLU A 283 14.13 18.34 15.40
CA GLU A 283 14.99 19.29 16.10
C GLU A 283 15.12 20.66 15.39
N SER A 284 14.50 20.82 14.21
CA SER A 284 14.52 22.03 13.37
C SER A 284 13.18 22.78 13.34
#